data_AF-A0A9P5UEL9-F1
#
_entry.id   AF-A0A9P5UEL9-F1
#
_cell.length_a   1.000
_cell.length_b   1.000
_cell.length_c   1.000
_cell.angle_alpha   90.00
_cell.angle_beta   90.00
_cell.angle_gamma   90.00
#
_symmetry.space_group_name_H-M   'P 1'
#
loop_
_entity.id
_entity.type
_entity.pdbx_description
1 polymer ?
#
loop_
_entity_poly.entity_id
_entity_poly.type
_entity_poly.pdbx_seq_one_letter_code
_entity_poly.pdbx_strand_id
1 'polypeptide(L)'
;MVILHFVFSSTINSDMRSFNVLFLPGESTDVVELYRFHHPLIGSTQGLTTFHRQNLATCIFETAGQIDWLSDHNATVYFGLEEVHIRDLRKAKKPTSKSRRFKASGSEYKWKQVPNANSDLVCVDSRGKVVASWSQEQLNLHVSSQAEAILDRLVVTCFLNLWALTRLGHW
;
A
#
# COMPACT_ATOMS: atom_id res chain seq x y z
N MET A 1 17.69 -1.66 3.29
CA MET A 1 16.30 -1.87 3.73
C MET A 1 15.65 -0.52 3.76
N VAL A 2 14.48 -0.36 3.15
CA VAL A 2 13.73 0.89 3.14
C VAL A 2 12.67 0.80 4.23
N ILE A 3 12.54 1.84 5.06
CA ILE A 3 11.48 1.93 6.08
C ILE A 3 10.57 3.09 5.68
N LEU A 4 9.27 2.78 5.56
CA LEU A 4 8.24 3.72 5.16
C LEU A 4 7.21 3.88 6.28
N HIS A 5 7.03 5.08 6.80
CA HIS A 5 6.06 5.38 7.84
C HIS A 5 4.78 5.99 7.23
N PHE A 6 3.63 5.38 7.48
CA PHE A 6 2.35 5.83 6.96
C PHE A 6 1.73 6.81 7.94
N VAL A 7 1.47 8.03 7.49
CA VAL A 7 0.88 9.11 8.28
C VAL A 7 -0.55 9.34 7.81
N PHE A 8 -1.50 8.73 8.52
CA PHE A 8 -2.92 8.98 8.35
C PHE A 8 -3.34 10.23 9.12
N SER A 9 -4.26 11.02 8.56
CA SER A 9 -4.83 12.17 9.28
C SER A 9 -5.71 11.68 10.44
N SER A 10 -5.66 12.38 11.57
CA SER A 10 -6.47 12.10 12.76
C SER A 10 -7.68 13.03 12.89
N THR A 11 -7.95 13.86 11.88
CA THR A 11 -9.05 14.82 11.92
C THR A 11 -10.41 14.12 11.76
N ILE A 12 -11.46 14.69 12.36
CA ILE A 12 -12.81 14.07 12.49
C ILE A 12 -13.47 13.75 11.13
N ASN A 13 -12.99 14.32 10.03
CA ASN A 13 -13.48 14.08 8.67
C ASN A 13 -12.39 13.59 7.71
N SER A 14 -11.32 13.01 8.24
CA SER A 14 -10.25 12.47 7.41
C SER A 14 -10.65 11.14 6.76
N ASP A 15 -10.37 11.03 5.46
CA ASP A 15 -10.48 9.77 4.74
C ASP A 15 -9.13 9.05 4.78
N MET A 16 -9.13 7.76 5.15
CA MET A 16 -7.92 6.93 5.20
C MET A 16 -7.24 6.82 3.81
N ARG A 17 -7.96 7.07 2.72
CA ARG A 17 -7.43 7.17 1.35
C ARG A 17 -6.61 8.45 1.10
N SER A 18 -6.60 9.38 2.06
CA SER A 18 -5.77 10.59 2.07
C SER A 18 -4.72 10.47 3.18
N PHE A 19 -3.49 10.13 2.80
CA PHE A 19 -2.38 9.91 3.73
C PHE A 19 -1.04 10.16 3.05
N ASN A 20 -0.01 10.38 3.88
CA ASN A 20 1.36 10.56 3.39
C ASN A 20 2.20 9.34 3.78
N VAL A 21 3.26 9.08 3.02
CA VAL A 21 4.24 8.05 3.35
C VAL A 21 5.61 8.68 3.43
N LEU A 22 6.22 8.56 4.60
CA LEU A 22 7.52 9.12 4.90
C LEU A 22 8.61 8.05 4.79
N PHE A 23 9.71 8.35 4.12
CA PHE A 23 10.91 7.55 4.13
C PHE A 23 11.75 7.88 5.37
N LEU A 24 12.07 6.84 6.15
CA LEU A 24 12.92 6.93 7.34
C LEU A 24 14.33 6.39 7.00
N PRO A 25 15.30 7.27 6.69
CA PRO A 25 16.70 6.85 6.51
C PRO A 25 17.28 6.36 7.84
N GLY A 26 17.91 5.19 7.83
CA GLY A 26 18.20 4.43 9.06
C GLY A 26 19.02 5.14 10.15
N GLU A 27 19.95 6.02 9.79
CA GLU A 27 20.81 6.74 10.74
C GLU A 27 20.57 8.27 10.76
N SER A 28 19.69 8.78 9.89
CA SER A 28 19.42 10.22 9.81
C SER A 28 18.06 10.57 10.42
N THR A 29 17.99 11.74 11.05
CA THR A 29 16.73 12.35 11.52
C THR A 29 15.91 12.97 10.39
N ASP A 30 16.50 13.09 9.19
CA ASP A 30 15.86 13.74 8.06
C ASP A 30 14.84 12.81 7.42
N VAL A 31 13.59 13.00 7.82
CA VAL A 31 12.46 12.29 7.26
C VAL A 31 12.06 12.94 5.93
N VAL A 32 11.98 12.14 4.87
CA VAL A 32 11.61 12.62 3.53
C VAL A 32 10.22 12.12 3.19
N GLU A 33 9.31 13.02 2.82
CA GLU A 33 8.00 12.62 2.34
C GLU A 33 8.11 11.99 0.95
N LEU A 34 7.90 10.68 0.85
CA LEU A 34 8.11 9.95 -0.40
C LEU A 34 6.82 9.78 -1.21
N TYR A 35 5.67 9.60 -0.56
CA TYR A 35 4.38 9.50 -1.25
C TYR A 35 3.31 10.40 -0.64
N ARG A 36 2.41 10.87 -1.52
CA ARG A 36 1.17 11.59 -1.17
C ARG A 36 -0.01 10.91 -1.80
N PHE A 37 -0.95 10.45 -0.98
CA PHE A 37 -2.24 9.96 -1.41
C PHE A 37 -3.29 11.02 -1.13
N HIS A 38 -4.09 11.35 -2.14
CA HIS A 38 -5.16 12.34 -2.01
C HIS A 38 -6.48 11.78 -2.54
N HIS A 39 -7.48 11.74 -1.67
CA HIS A 39 -8.86 11.43 -2.00
C HIS A 39 -9.75 12.64 -1.65
N PRO A 40 -10.52 13.18 -2.60
CA PRO A 40 -11.44 14.29 -2.33
C PRO A 40 -12.49 13.91 -1.29
N LEU A 41 -12.76 14.79 -0.33
CA LEU A 41 -13.75 14.56 0.73
C LEU A 41 -15.18 14.85 0.22
N ILE A 42 -15.71 13.94 -0.61
CA ILE A 42 -17.07 14.07 -1.17
C ILE A 42 -18.12 13.32 -0.32
N GLY A 43 -17.72 12.72 0.81
CA GLY A 43 -18.60 11.91 1.65
C GLY A 43 -19.10 10.62 0.98
N SER A 44 -18.46 10.22 -0.12
CA SER A 44 -18.79 9.02 -0.91
C SER A 44 -17.69 7.97 -0.80
N THR A 45 -18.08 6.70 -0.88
CA THR A 45 -17.16 5.56 -1.02
C THR A 45 -16.59 5.47 -2.43
N GLN A 46 -17.19 6.19 -3.38
CA GLN A 46 -16.71 6.34 -4.75
C GLN A 46 -15.78 7.53 -4.90
N GLY A 47 -14.96 7.50 -5.94
CA GLY A 47 -14.15 8.63 -6.36
C GLY A 47 -12.73 8.24 -6.70
N LEU A 48 -11.93 9.25 -7.05
CA LEU A 48 -10.55 9.05 -7.49
C LEU A 48 -9.59 9.37 -6.35
N THR A 49 -8.76 8.40 -5.96
CA THR A 49 -7.57 8.68 -5.14
C THR A 49 -6.37 8.79 -6.06
N THR A 50 -5.70 9.94 -6.11
CA THR A 50 -4.40 10.02 -6.80
C THR A 50 -3.28 9.73 -5.83
N PHE A 51 -2.18 9.15 -6.32
CA PHE A 51 -0.95 9.06 -5.55
C PHE A 51 0.25 9.56 -6.33
N HIS A 52 1.04 10.38 -5.65
CA HIS A 52 2.24 11.00 -6.17
C HIS A 52 3.45 10.45 -5.44
N ARG A 53 4.57 10.31 -6.16
CA ARG A 53 5.85 9.90 -5.59
C ARG A 53 6.85 11.03 -5.77
N GLN A 54 7.62 11.32 -4.73
CA GLN A 54 8.70 12.30 -4.84
C GLN A 54 9.88 11.68 -5.60
N ASN A 55 10.34 12.40 -6.61
CA ASN A 55 11.61 12.12 -7.25
C ASN A 55 12.73 12.66 -6.34
N LEU A 56 13.56 11.75 -5.81
CA LEU A 56 14.61 12.12 -4.84
C LEU A 56 15.75 12.95 -5.45
N ALA A 57 15.90 12.98 -6.78
CA ALA A 57 16.91 13.78 -7.45
C ALA A 57 16.46 15.22 -7.68
N THR A 58 15.16 15.45 -7.95
CA THR A 58 14.61 16.79 -8.25
C THR A 58 13.80 17.37 -7.09
N CYS A 59 13.48 16.57 -6.08
CA CYS A 59 12.57 16.88 -4.97
C CYS A 59 11.14 17.23 -5.41
N ILE A 60 10.76 16.92 -6.66
CA ILE A 60 9.43 17.20 -7.22
C ILE A 60 8.53 15.96 -7.05
N PHE A 61 7.27 16.17 -6.72
CA PHE A 61 6.25 15.13 -6.72
C PHE A 61 5.70 14.92 -8.13
N GLU A 62 5.75 13.69 -8.59
CA GLU A 62 5.23 13.26 -9.89
C GLU A 62 4.07 12.29 -9.68
N THR A 63 3.09 12.29 -10.60
CA THR A 63 1.98 11.34 -10.55
C THR A 63 2.51 9.92 -10.76
N ALA A 64 2.42 9.09 -9.74
CA ALA A 64 2.80 7.67 -9.81
C ALA A 64 1.61 6.77 -10.20
N GLY A 65 0.39 7.22 -9.89
CA GLY A 65 -0.82 6.54 -10.32
C GLY A 65 -2.08 7.03 -9.63
N GLN A 66 -3.13 6.23 -9.73
CA GLN A 66 -4.43 6.53 -9.13
C GLN A 66 -5.22 5.25 -8.83
N ILE A 67 -6.21 5.37 -7.95
CA ILE A 67 -7.17 4.34 -7.59
C ILE A 67 -8.56 4.91 -7.87
N ASP A 68 -9.25 4.33 -8.85
CA ASP A 68 -10.63 4.65 -9.17
C ASP A 68 -11.57 3.74 -8.37
N TRP A 69 -12.24 4.31 -7.37
CA TRP A 69 -13.12 3.59 -6.45
C TRP A 69 -14.55 3.60 -6.98
N LEU A 70 -15.09 2.41 -7.24
CA LEU A 70 -16.50 2.20 -7.56
C LEU A 70 -17.34 1.87 -6.32
N SER A 71 -16.69 1.37 -5.27
CA SER A 71 -17.22 1.14 -3.92
C SER A 71 -16.08 0.77 -2.95
N ASP A 72 -16.40 0.53 -1.67
CA ASP A 72 -15.41 0.11 -0.66
C ASP A 72 -14.67 -1.20 -0.99
N HIS A 73 -15.24 -2.05 -1.83
CA HIS A 73 -14.70 -3.37 -2.19
C HIS A 73 -14.39 -3.52 -3.68
N ASN A 74 -14.62 -2.46 -4.46
CA ASN A 74 -14.44 -2.50 -5.91
C ASN A 74 -13.72 -1.24 -6.39
N ALA A 75 -12.55 -1.44 -6.97
CA ALA A 75 -11.71 -0.36 -7.46
C ALA A 75 -10.77 -0.86 -8.56
N THR A 76 -10.33 0.07 -9.40
CA THR A 76 -9.31 -0.15 -10.41
C THR A 76 -8.11 0.72 -10.08
N VAL A 77 -6.92 0.11 -10.01
CA VAL A 77 -5.67 0.82 -9.74
C VAL A 77 -4.88 0.99 -11.02
N TYR A 78 -4.42 2.20 -11.27
CA TYR A 78 -3.58 2.56 -12.38
C TYR A 78 -2.18 2.86 -11.86
N PHE A 79 -1.18 2.19 -12.42
CA PHE A 79 0.22 2.42 -12.12
C PHE A 79 0.94 2.81 -13.41
N GLY A 80 1.06 4.12 -13.62
CA GLY A 80 1.35 4.65 -14.95
C GLY A 80 0.28 4.22 -15.95
N LEU A 81 0.67 3.45 -16.97
CA LEU A 81 -0.22 2.93 -18.02
C LEU A 81 -0.84 1.57 -17.68
N GLU A 82 -0.39 0.91 -16.61
CA GLU A 82 -0.89 -0.41 -16.24
C GLU A 82 -2.16 -0.30 -15.39
N GLU A 83 -3.25 -0.89 -15.88
CA GLU A 83 -4.52 -0.97 -15.19
C GLU A 83 -4.68 -2.34 -14.51
N VAL A 84 -4.99 -2.35 -13.21
CA VAL A 84 -5.17 -3.59 -12.44
C VAL A 84 -6.37 -3.47 -11.52
N HIS A 85 -7.31 -4.41 -11.66
CA HIS A 85 -8.47 -4.49 -10.78
C HIS A 85 -8.08 -4.88 -9.34
N ILE A 86 -8.74 -4.32 -8.32
CA ILE A 86 -8.44 -4.59 -6.89
C ILE A 86 -8.48 -6.09 -6.56
N ARG A 87 -9.35 -6.85 -7.23
CA ARG A 87 -9.46 -8.31 -7.09
C ARG A 87 -8.18 -9.04 -7.49
N ASP A 88 -7.44 -8.52 -8.47
CA ASP A 88 -6.16 -9.10 -8.92
C ASP A 88 -4.98 -8.66 -8.06
N LEU A 89 -5.08 -7.50 -7.39
CA LEU A 89 -4.12 -7.04 -6.38
C LEU A 89 -4.31 -7.70 -5.01
N ARG A 90 -5.47 -8.32 -4.78
CA ARG A 90 -5.80 -9.04 -3.55
C ARG A 90 -6.36 -10.44 -3.82
N LYS A 91 -5.80 -11.14 -4.80
CA LYS A 91 -6.34 -12.43 -5.26
C LYS A 91 -6.10 -13.54 -4.23
N ALA A 92 -7.17 -14.17 -3.76
CA ALA A 92 -7.08 -15.40 -2.98
C ALA A 92 -6.85 -16.60 -3.90
N LYS A 93 -5.98 -17.56 -3.53
CA LYS A 93 -5.80 -18.80 -4.32
C LYS A 93 -7.03 -19.71 -4.27
N LYS A 94 -7.69 -19.74 -3.11
CA LYS A 94 -8.90 -20.50 -2.79
C LYS A 94 -9.71 -19.69 -1.78
N PRO A 95 -11.03 -19.91 -1.63
CA PRO A 95 -11.86 -19.17 -0.68
C PRO A 95 -11.35 -19.18 0.77
N THR A 96 -10.74 -20.30 1.20
CA THR A 96 -10.18 -20.47 2.55
C THR A 96 -8.76 -19.91 2.72
N SER A 97 -8.20 -19.29 1.68
CA SER A 97 -6.81 -18.81 1.71
C SER A 97 -6.66 -17.59 2.59
N LYS A 98 -5.74 -17.68 3.57
CA LYS A 98 -5.31 -16.55 4.42
C LYS A 98 -4.23 -15.68 3.77
N SER A 99 -4.11 -15.68 2.44
CA SER A 99 -3.12 -14.88 1.71
C SER A 99 -3.75 -14.17 0.53
N ARG A 100 -3.23 -12.99 0.20
CA ARG A 100 -3.70 -12.16 -0.92
C ARG A 100 -2.55 -11.94 -1.88
N ARG A 101 -2.72 -12.36 -3.13
CA ARG A 101 -1.68 -12.37 -4.16
C ARG A 101 -1.82 -11.17 -5.08
N PHE A 102 -0.69 -10.74 -5.63
CA PHE A 102 -0.61 -9.76 -6.70
C PHE A 102 0.60 -10.06 -7.58
N LYS A 103 0.62 -9.49 -8.78
CA LYS A 103 1.76 -9.56 -9.70
C LYS A 103 2.44 -8.20 -9.80
N ALA A 104 3.76 -8.22 -9.94
CA ALA A 104 4.58 -7.04 -10.21
C ALA A 104 5.85 -7.47 -10.95
N SER A 105 6.24 -6.75 -11.99
CA SER A 105 7.47 -7.02 -12.77
C SER A 105 7.62 -8.49 -13.18
N GLY A 106 6.54 -9.11 -13.67
CA GLY A 106 6.51 -10.51 -14.11
C GLY A 106 6.53 -11.57 -13.00
N SER A 107 6.65 -11.16 -11.73
CA SER A 107 6.70 -12.06 -10.56
C SER A 107 5.40 -12.01 -9.75
N GLU A 108 5.10 -13.10 -9.03
CA GLU A 108 3.97 -13.18 -8.10
C GLU A 108 4.43 -13.03 -6.65
N TYR A 109 3.69 -12.23 -5.89
CA TYR A 109 3.91 -11.95 -4.48
C TYR A 109 2.63 -12.24 -3.70
N LYS A 110 2.74 -12.39 -2.38
CA LYS A 110 1.58 -12.56 -1.50
C LYS A 110 1.75 -11.89 -0.15
N TRP A 111 0.73 -11.15 0.24
CA TRP A 111 0.52 -10.69 1.61
C TRP A 111 -0.10 -11.79 2.47
N LYS A 112 0.31 -11.86 3.72
CA LYS A 112 -0.24 -12.74 4.77
C LYS A 112 -0.40 -11.91 6.04
N GLN A 113 -1.43 -12.20 6.81
CA GLN A 113 -1.49 -11.73 8.20
C GLN A 113 -0.50 -12.53 9.05
N VAL A 114 0.18 -11.84 9.96
CA VAL A 114 1.04 -12.48 10.97
C VAL A 114 0.12 -13.06 12.06
N PRO A 115 0.22 -14.36 12.38
CA PRO A 115 -0.58 -14.95 13.45
C PRO A 115 -0.32 -14.25 14.79
N ASN A 116 -1.39 -13.99 15.55
CA ASN A 116 -1.34 -13.40 16.89
C ASN A 116 -0.80 -11.96 16.97
N ALA A 117 -0.59 -11.30 15.83
CA ALA A 117 -0.23 -9.89 15.77
C ALA A 117 -1.39 -9.09 15.16
N ASN A 118 -1.80 -8.02 15.83
CA ASN A 118 -3.02 -7.28 15.52
C ASN A 118 -2.86 -6.50 14.20
N SER A 119 -3.29 -7.11 13.09
CA SER A 119 -3.24 -6.53 11.72
C SER A 119 -1.84 -6.37 11.09
N ASP A 120 -0.79 -6.92 11.70
CA ASP A 120 0.53 -6.99 11.09
C ASP A 120 0.53 -7.88 9.85
N LEU A 121 1.26 -7.46 8.82
CA LEU A 121 1.30 -8.15 7.53
C LEU A 121 2.73 -8.51 7.13
N VAL A 122 2.88 -9.60 6.39
CA VAL A 122 4.13 -9.97 5.74
C VAL A 122 3.90 -10.24 4.26
N CYS A 123 4.70 -9.61 3.41
CA CYS A 123 4.75 -9.87 1.98
C CYS A 123 5.92 -10.79 1.67
N VAL A 124 5.65 -11.87 0.94
CA VAL A 124 6.67 -12.80 0.47
C VAL A 124 6.59 -13.00 -1.05
N ASP A 125 7.72 -13.31 -1.65
CA ASP A 125 7.79 -13.71 -3.06
C ASP A 125 7.30 -15.16 -3.28
N SER A 126 7.39 -15.61 -4.53
CA SER A 126 7.04 -16.97 -4.95
C SER A 126 7.89 -18.06 -4.28
N ARG A 127 9.12 -17.74 -3.86
CA ARG A 127 10.05 -18.63 -3.16
C ARG A 127 9.86 -18.60 -1.63
N GLY A 128 8.97 -17.74 -1.13
CA GLY A 128 8.68 -17.58 0.28
C GLY A 128 9.62 -16.63 1.02
N LYS A 129 10.51 -15.93 0.31
CA LYS A 129 11.39 -14.92 0.91
C LYS A 129 10.58 -13.68 1.26
N VAL A 130 10.80 -13.12 2.45
CA VAL A 130 10.18 -11.86 2.88
C VAL A 130 10.74 -10.70 2.06
N VAL A 131 9.84 -9.96 1.41
CA VAL A 131 10.17 -8.77 0.62
C VAL A 131 9.66 -7.50 1.30
N ALA A 132 8.61 -7.61 2.12
CA ALA A 132 8.16 -6.51 2.96
C ALA A 132 7.42 -6.99 4.21
N SER A 133 7.35 -6.15 5.24
CA SER A 133 6.54 -6.38 6.44
C SER A 133 5.91 -5.08 6.94
N TRP A 134 4.63 -5.15 7.31
CA TRP A 134 3.88 -4.07 7.93
C TRP A 134 3.77 -4.29 9.44
N SER A 135 4.10 -3.27 10.22
CA SER A 135 3.81 -3.17 11.64
C SER A 135 2.65 -2.20 11.86
N GLN A 136 1.54 -2.69 12.42
CA GLN A 136 0.38 -1.88 12.74
C GLN A 136 0.63 -0.93 13.91
N GLU A 137 1.43 -1.36 14.89
CA GLU A 137 1.77 -0.55 16.06
C GLU A 137 2.59 0.68 15.67
N GLN A 138 3.57 0.50 14.79
CA GLN A 138 4.47 1.58 14.36
C GLN A 138 4.01 2.31 13.10
N LEU A 139 2.95 1.81 12.45
CA LEU A 139 2.50 2.24 11.13
C LEU A 139 3.63 2.23 10.08
N ASN A 140 4.49 1.22 10.14
CA ASN A 140 5.70 1.12 9.34
C ASN A 140 5.64 -0.04 8.35
N LEU A 141 5.97 0.25 7.09
CA LEU A 141 6.24 -0.73 6.05
C LEU A 141 7.76 -0.84 5.85
N HIS A 142 8.32 -1.98 6.25
CA HIS A 142 9.72 -2.34 6.00
C HIS A 142 9.81 -3.05 4.66
N VAL A 143 10.66 -2.58 3.76
CA VAL A 143 10.84 -3.14 2.42
C VAL A 143 12.29 -3.58 2.22
N SER A 144 12.48 -4.80 1.73
CA SER A 144 13.78 -5.31 1.33
C SER A 144 14.33 -4.50 0.15
N SER A 145 15.63 -4.21 0.13
CA SER A 145 16.25 -3.46 -0.97
C SER A 145 16.06 -4.16 -2.33
N GLN A 146 15.93 -5.49 -2.35
CA GLN A 146 15.67 -6.25 -3.57
C GLN A 146 14.26 -6.01 -4.16
N ALA A 147 13.36 -5.37 -3.40
CA ALA A 147 11.99 -5.10 -3.81
C ALA A 147 11.75 -3.60 -4.11
N GLU A 148 12.79 -2.77 -4.14
CA GLU A 148 12.69 -1.34 -4.49
C GLU A 148 12.10 -1.13 -5.89
N ALA A 149 12.38 -2.03 -6.84
CA ALA A 149 11.84 -1.98 -8.19
C ALA A 149 10.30 -2.14 -8.24
N ILE A 150 9.67 -2.62 -7.16
CA ILE A 150 8.21 -2.79 -7.05
C ILE A 150 7.64 -1.98 -5.88
N LEU A 151 8.33 -0.92 -5.45
CA LEU A 151 7.98 -0.15 -4.25
C LEU A 151 6.55 0.39 -4.31
N ASP A 152 6.15 0.98 -5.45
CA ASP A 152 4.80 1.53 -5.63
C ASP A 152 3.73 0.43 -5.45
N ARG A 153 4.00 -0.77 -5.97
CA ARG A 153 3.13 -1.93 -5.78
C ARG A 153 3.04 -2.34 -4.33
N LEU A 154 4.15 -2.35 -3.60
CA LEU A 154 4.15 -2.71 -2.18
C LEU A 154 3.40 -1.70 -1.33
N VAL A 155 3.61 -0.40 -1.55
CA VAL A 155 2.91 0.67 -0.82
C VAL A 155 1.41 0.59 -1.05
N VAL A 156 0.98 0.55 -2.32
CA VAL A 156 -0.44 0.52 -2.66
C VAL A 156 -1.10 -0.79 -2.19
N THR A 157 -0.48 -1.95 -2.43
CA THR A 157 -1.10 -3.22 -1.99
C THR A 157 -1.09 -3.39 -0.47
N CYS A 158 -0.11 -2.84 0.25
CA CYS A 158 -0.16 -2.76 1.71
C CYS A 158 -1.39 -1.95 2.14
N PHE A 159 -1.53 -0.73 1.63
CA PHE A 159 -2.68 0.14 1.89
C PHE A 159 -4.03 -0.55 1.60
N LEU A 160 -4.18 -1.19 0.44
CA LEU A 160 -5.43 -1.88 0.06
C LEU A 160 -5.79 -3.03 1.02
N ASN A 161 -4.80 -3.72 1.58
CA ASN A 161 -5.04 -4.75 2.58
C ASN A 161 -5.43 -4.16 3.93
N LEU A 162 -4.82 -3.04 4.33
CA LEU A 162 -5.23 -2.30 5.54
C LEU A 162 -6.65 -1.76 5.40
N TRP A 163 -6.98 -1.14 4.27
CA TRP A 163 -8.33 -0.68 3.94
C TRP A 163 -9.37 -1.78 4.07
N ALA A 164 -9.07 -2.97 3.55
CA ALA A 164 -9.99 -4.09 3.64
C ALA A 164 -10.18 -4.60 5.07
N LEU A 165 -9.09 -4.66 5.85
CA LEU A 165 -9.18 -5.03 7.26
C LEU A 165 -10.01 -4.04 8.07
N THR A 166 -9.86 -2.74 7.82
CA THR A 166 -10.58 -1.70 8.57
C THR A 166 -12.03 -1.55 8.13
N ARG A 167 -12.32 -1.59 6.82
CA ARG A 167 -13.68 -1.34 6.29
C ARG A 167 -14.54 -2.59 6.18
N LEU A 168 -13.94 -3.73 5.81
CA LEU A 168 -14.69 -4.95 5.54
C LEU A 168 -14.68 -5.90 6.75
N GLY A 169 -13.81 -5.67 7.73
CA GLY A 169 -13.65 -6.53 8.90
C GLY A 169 -13.12 -7.94 8.55
N HIS A 170 -12.67 -8.15 7.32
CA HIS A 170 -12.13 -9.43 6.86
C HIS A 170 -10.93 -9.25 5.94
N TRP A 171 -10.06 -10.26 5.98
CA TRP A 171 -8.88 -10.37 5.13
C TRP A 171 -9.24 -10.58 3.67
#